data_AF-A0A367F8M3-F1
#
_entry.id   AF-A0A367F8M3-F1
#
_cell.length_a   1.000
_cell.length_b   1.000
_cell.length_c   1.000
_cell.angle_alpha   90.00
_cell.angle_beta   90.00
_cell.angle_gamma   90.00
#
_symmetry.space_group_name_H-M   'P 1'
#
loop_
_entity.id
_entity.type
_entity.pdbx_description
1 polymer ?
#
loop_
_entity_poly.entity_id
_entity_poly.type
_entity_poly.pdbx_seq_one_letter_code
_entity_poly.pdbx_strand_id
1 'polypeptide(L)'
;MLPVPAPATLALLKGARVRGGGGGHADRGGPAARRRHGIRPAAGDGTARHRVRRRFRPGRRALPGLGFVLDHLAKAPIASGELEPWAGLVRELAAEPNVTAKLSGLITEAAPDRWDAETLRPYVGVALDAFGPERLMYGSDWPVCLLAGSLPAWTATALELLNDAGLSAAERDAVFQGTATRVYGLSG
;
A
#
# COMPACT_ATOMS: atom_id res chain seq x y z
N MET A 1 24.47 -2.06 28.95
CA MET A 1 23.18 -2.36 28.28
C MET A 1 23.10 -1.45 27.06
N LEU A 2 23.34 -1.99 25.85
CA LEU A 2 23.34 -1.21 24.61
C LEU A 2 21.92 -1.23 24.00
N PRO A 3 21.46 -0.14 23.37
CA PRO A 3 20.12 -0.08 22.80
C PRO A 3 20.01 -1.02 21.60
N VAL A 4 18.92 -1.80 21.57
CA VAL A 4 18.51 -2.60 20.41
C VAL A 4 18.03 -1.63 19.32
N PRO A 5 18.60 -1.61 18.11
CA PRO A 5 18.08 -0.76 17.04
C PRO A 5 16.71 -1.27 16.56
N ALA A 6 15.75 -0.36 16.45
CA ALA A 6 14.41 -0.61 15.90
C ALA A 6 14.48 -1.23 14.49
N PRO A 7 13.52 -2.11 14.12
CA PRO A 7 13.50 -2.72 12.79
C PRO A 7 13.27 -1.67 11.71
N ALA A 8 14.20 -1.58 10.75
CA ALA A 8 14.05 -0.73 9.58
C ALA A 8 12.90 -1.25 8.71
N THR A 9 11.87 -0.42 8.57
CA THR A 9 10.64 -0.77 7.88
C THR A 9 10.84 -0.80 6.36
N LEU A 10 10.61 -1.96 5.75
CA LEU A 10 10.63 -2.14 4.30
C LEU A 10 9.28 -1.72 3.71
N ALA A 11 9.24 -0.56 3.06
CA ALA A 11 8.11 -0.15 2.22
C ALA A 11 8.13 -0.99 0.92
N LEU A 12 7.22 -1.96 0.79
CA LEU A 12 7.03 -2.66 -0.48
C LEU A 12 6.15 -1.78 -1.38
N LEU A 13 6.71 -1.31 -2.48
CA LEU A 13 5.95 -0.66 -3.54
C LEU A 13 5.63 -1.69 -4.61
N LYS A 14 4.34 -1.91 -4.89
CA LYS A 14 3.90 -2.69 -6.05
C LYS A 14 3.63 -1.74 -7.21
N GLY A 15 4.24 -2.01 -8.36
CA GLY A 15 4.02 -1.24 -9.58
C GLY A 15 2.68 -1.60 -10.22
N ALA A 16 1.84 -0.61 -10.51
CA ALA A 16 0.64 -0.75 -11.32
C ALA A 16 0.86 -0.07 -12.67
N ARG A 17 0.59 -0.77 -13.79
CA ARG A 17 0.61 -0.12 -15.11
C ARG A 17 -0.70 0.63 -15.31
N VAL A 18 -0.64 1.96 -15.35
CA VAL A 18 -1.78 2.78 -15.78
C VAL A 18 -1.78 2.84 -17.30
N ARG A 19 -2.88 2.47 -17.97
CA ARG A 19 -3.04 2.70 -19.41
C ARG A 19 -3.17 4.21 -19.64
N GLY A 20 -2.18 4.80 -20.32
CA GLY A 20 -2.30 6.16 -20.84
C GLY A 20 -3.45 6.23 -21.84
N GLY A 21 -4.39 7.15 -21.64
CA GLY A 21 -5.49 7.39 -22.58
C GLY A 21 -5.03 8.20 -23.79
N GLY A 22 -5.41 7.74 -24.99
CA GLY A 22 -5.56 8.56 -26.19
C GLY A 22 -4.46 8.47 -27.25
N GLY A 23 -4.74 7.73 -28.32
CA GLY A 23 -3.94 7.72 -29.55
C GLY A 23 -4.28 6.53 -30.44
N GLY A 24 -5.45 6.55 -31.09
CA GLY A 24 -5.88 5.49 -31.99
C GLY A 24 -5.01 5.41 -33.25
N HIS A 25 -4.56 4.20 -33.58
CA HIS A 25 -4.33 3.81 -34.96
C HIS A 25 -4.62 2.31 -35.12
N ALA A 26 -5.37 2.01 -36.18
CA ALA A 26 -5.93 0.70 -36.46
C ALA A 26 -4.87 -0.27 -37.01
N ASP A 27 -4.98 -1.51 -36.51
CA ASP A 27 -4.89 -2.82 -37.17
C ASP A 27 -3.84 -3.08 -38.29
N ARG A 28 -3.06 -4.17 -38.11
CA ARG A 28 -3.04 -5.35 -39.00
C ARG A 28 -2.07 -6.45 -38.52
N GLY A 29 -2.62 -7.64 -38.26
CA GLY A 29 -2.13 -8.91 -38.86
C GLY A 29 -1.12 -9.81 -38.12
N GLY A 30 -1.56 -11.03 -37.78
CA GLY A 30 -0.75 -12.27 -37.94
C GLY A 30 -0.28 -13.01 -36.68
N PRO A 31 -0.56 -14.33 -36.52
CA PRO A 31 -0.25 -15.09 -35.31
C PRO A 31 1.07 -15.88 -35.42
N ALA A 32 1.88 -15.93 -34.36
CA ALA A 32 2.84 -17.03 -34.17
C ALA A 32 3.41 -17.17 -32.74
N ALA A 33 3.49 -18.43 -32.32
CA ALA A 33 4.47 -19.02 -31.40
C ALA A 33 4.35 -18.73 -29.88
N ARG A 34 3.56 -19.59 -29.23
CA ARG A 34 3.77 -20.00 -27.83
C ARG A 34 5.16 -20.61 -27.67
N ARG A 35 6.03 -20.00 -26.86
CA ARG A 35 7.20 -20.68 -26.28
C ARG A 35 6.97 -20.83 -24.78
N ARG A 36 6.80 -22.08 -24.34
CA ARG A 36 6.79 -22.49 -22.94
C ARG A 36 8.26 -22.52 -22.49
N HIS A 37 8.67 -21.61 -21.62
CA HIS A 37 9.86 -21.83 -20.79
C HIS A 37 9.37 -22.26 -19.40
N GLY A 38 9.44 -23.57 -19.17
CA GLY A 38 9.25 -24.15 -17.85
C GLY A 38 10.48 -23.84 -16.99
N ILE A 39 10.26 -23.16 -15.87
CA ILE A 39 11.23 -23.11 -14.78
C ILE A 39 10.82 -24.20 -13.79
N ARG A 40 11.67 -25.21 -13.64
CA ARG A 40 11.59 -26.19 -12.54
C ARG A 40 12.07 -25.49 -11.24
N PRO A 41 11.42 -25.71 -10.09
CA PRO A 41 11.95 -25.22 -8.82
C PRO A 41 13.16 -26.08 -8.42
N ALA A 42 14.28 -25.42 -8.11
CA ALA A 42 15.37 -26.05 -7.38
C ALA A 42 15.05 -25.94 -5.88
N ALA A 43 15.06 -27.08 -5.19
CA ALA A 43 15.03 -27.15 -3.74
C ALA A 43 16.36 -26.60 -3.18
N GLY A 44 16.28 -25.78 -2.14
CA GLY A 44 17.44 -25.22 -1.45
C GLY A 44 17.01 -24.38 -0.26
N ASP A 45 17.32 -24.91 0.92
CA ASP A 45 17.42 -24.33 2.26
C ASP A 45 17.17 -22.83 2.53
N GLY A 46 16.59 -22.60 3.71
CA GLY A 46 16.26 -21.27 4.22
C GLY A 46 17.49 -20.44 4.58
N THR A 47 17.23 -19.14 4.77
CA THR A 47 18.13 -18.05 5.15
C THR A 47 18.77 -17.25 4.00
N ALA A 48 17.94 -16.52 3.26
CA ALA A 48 18.39 -15.34 2.51
C ALA A 48 17.72 -14.07 3.05
N ARG A 49 18.23 -13.55 4.17
CA ARG A 49 17.99 -12.15 4.57
C ARG A 49 18.76 -11.26 3.59
N HIS A 50 18.14 -10.91 2.48
CA HIS A 50 18.71 -9.92 1.56
C HIS A 50 18.73 -8.54 2.22
N ARG A 51 19.92 -8.14 2.68
CA ARG A 51 20.26 -6.72 2.88
C ARG A 51 20.29 -6.05 1.52
N VAL A 52 19.32 -5.18 1.25
CA VAL A 52 19.43 -4.19 0.19
C VAL A 52 19.36 -2.81 0.84
N ARG A 53 20.54 -2.17 0.95
CA ARG A 53 20.64 -0.71 1.11
C ARG A 53 20.48 -0.07 -0.26
N ARG A 54 19.24 0.11 -0.71
CA ARG A 54 18.93 1.07 -1.77
C ARG A 54 17.73 1.87 -1.33
N ARG A 55 17.93 3.18 -1.19
CA ARG A 55 16.87 4.16 -1.03
C ARG A 55 16.08 4.18 -2.34
N PHE A 56 15.15 3.25 -2.51
CA PHE A 56 14.25 3.23 -3.65
C PHE A 56 13.37 4.47 -3.52
N ARG A 57 13.63 5.49 -4.34
CA ARG A 57 12.76 6.64 -4.51
C ARG A 57 11.87 6.37 -5.73
N PRO A 58 10.67 5.79 -5.56
CA PRO A 58 9.68 5.86 -6.64
C PRO A 58 9.42 7.33 -6.93
N GLY A 59 9.16 7.69 -8.18
CA GLY A 59 8.86 9.08 -8.51
C GLY A 59 8.99 9.41 -9.98
N ARG A 60 8.46 10.57 -10.35
CA ARG A 60 8.42 11.09 -11.74
C ARG A 60 9.77 11.08 -12.44
N ARG A 61 10.88 11.14 -11.68
CA ARG A 61 12.25 11.22 -12.21
C ARG A 61 12.80 9.90 -12.75
N ALA A 62 12.30 8.75 -12.29
CA ALA A 62 12.81 7.45 -12.73
C ALA A 62 11.89 6.78 -13.76
N LEU A 63 10.57 6.84 -13.57
CA LEU A 63 9.57 6.16 -14.40
C LEU A 63 8.23 6.94 -14.42
N PRO A 64 8.15 8.08 -15.12
CA PRO A 64 6.98 8.98 -15.05
C PRO A 64 5.67 8.39 -15.58
N GLY A 65 5.73 7.39 -16.45
CA GLY A 65 4.55 6.70 -16.98
C GLY A 65 4.06 5.53 -16.13
N LEU A 66 4.72 5.23 -14.99
CA LEU A 66 4.36 4.12 -14.11
C LEU A 66 3.75 4.64 -12.81
N GLY A 67 2.60 4.08 -12.42
CA GLY A 67 2.01 4.31 -11.12
C GLY A 67 2.60 3.36 -10.07
N PHE A 68 2.81 3.85 -8.86
CA PHE A 68 3.30 3.07 -7.74
C PHE A 68 2.24 3.02 -6.64
N VAL A 69 2.08 1.85 -6.03
CA VAL A 69 1.20 1.69 -4.88
C VAL A 69 2.05 1.29 -3.67
N LEU A 70 2.03 2.12 -2.63
CA LEU A 70 2.64 1.82 -1.35
C LEU A 70 1.75 0.83 -0.60
N ASP A 71 2.23 -0.39 -0.38
CA ASP A 71 1.49 -1.38 0.38
C ASP A 71 1.58 -1.10 1.89
N HIS A 72 0.47 -1.34 2.58
CA HIS A 72 0.34 -1.35 4.04
C HIS A 72 0.88 -0.12 4.77
N LEU A 73 0.77 1.06 4.15
CA LEU A 73 1.38 2.31 4.62
C LEU A 73 2.84 2.15 5.04
N ALA A 74 3.63 1.37 4.29
CA ALA A 74 5.00 1.06 4.66
C ALA A 74 5.14 0.43 6.04
N LYS A 75 4.19 -0.40 6.50
CA LYS A 75 4.19 -1.10 7.80
C LYS A 75 4.43 -0.16 8.99
N ALA A 76 3.47 0.72 9.22
CA ALA A 76 3.47 1.63 10.36
C ALA A 76 3.82 0.90 11.69
N PRO A 77 4.73 1.44 12.53
CA PRO A 77 5.18 0.76 13.74
C PRO A 77 4.16 0.92 14.89
N ILE A 78 2.94 0.44 14.66
CA ILE A 78 1.77 0.66 15.55
C ILE A 78 2.02 0.07 16.94
N ALA A 79 2.62 -1.13 17.01
CA ALA A 79 2.93 -1.78 18.28
C ALA A 79 3.84 -0.96 19.22
N SER A 80 4.76 -0.14 18.69
CA SER A 80 5.62 0.73 19.51
C SER A 80 5.01 2.11 19.77
N GLY A 81 3.98 2.51 19.02
CA GLY A 81 3.40 3.85 19.10
C GLY A 81 4.25 4.95 18.46
N GLU A 82 5.36 4.60 17.81
CA GLU A 82 6.28 5.57 17.21
C GLU A 82 5.69 6.15 15.90
N LEU A 83 5.65 7.48 15.76
CA LEU A 83 5.25 8.10 14.49
C LEU A 83 6.43 8.46 13.60
N GLU A 84 7.53 8.90 14.17
CA GLU A 84 8.74 9.24 13.42
C GLU A 84 9.79 8.13 13.59
N PRO A 85 10.59 7.83 12.54
CA PRO A 85 10.69 8.54 11.26
C PRO A 85 9.67 8.11 10.20
N TRP A 86 8.74 7.21 10.53
CA TRP A 86 7.79 6.63 9.59
C TRP A 86 6.94 7.70 8.87
N ALA A 87 6.35 8.64 9.61
CA ALA A 87 5.48 9.67 9.06
C ALA A 87 6.24 10.60 8.11
N GLY A 88 7.49 11.00 8.44
CA GLY A 88 8.35 11.74 7.53
C GLY A 88 8.62 11.00 6.21
N LEU A 89 8.90 9.70 6.27
CA LEU A 89 9.14 8.86 5.08
C LEU A 89 7.87 8.68 4.23
N VAL A 90 6.71 8.50 4.87
CA VAL A 90 5.41 8.41 4.18
C VAL A 90 5.10 9.71 3.44
N ARG A 91 5.32 10.88 4.08
CA ARG A 91 5.15 12.18 3.42
C ARG A 91 6.14 12.39 2.27
N GLU A 92 7.39 11.93 2.41
CA GLU A 92 8.38 11.97 1.31
C GLU A 92 7.89 11.19 0.08
N LEU A 93 7.30 10.00 0.29
CA LEU A 93 6.73 9.20 -0.79
C LEU A 93 5.45 9.83 -1.37
N ALA A 94 4.59 10.39 -0.52
CA ALA A 94 3.33 10.99 -0.94
C ALA A 94 3.51 12.29 -1.74
N ALA A 95 4.67 12.94 -1.63
CA ALA A 95 5.04 14.10 -2.45
C ALA A 95 5.19 13.74 -3.95
N GLU A 96 5.35 12.47 -4.29
CA GLU A 96 5.39 12.01 -5.67
C GLU A 96 3.96 11.75 -6.19
N PRO A 97 3.50 12.47 -7.23
CA PRO A 97 2.09 12.46 -7.65
C PRO A 97 1.65 11.13 -8.26
N ASN A 98 2.59 10.30 -8.75
CA ASN A 98 2.34 8.97 -9.28
C ASN A 98 2.41 7.86 -8.22
N VAL A 99 2.46 8.23 -6.93
CA VAL A 99 2.39 7.28 -5.81
C VAL A 99 1.02 7.40 -5.14
N THR A 100 0.35 6.25 -5.00
CA THR A 100 -0.84 6.04 -4.17
C THR A 100 -0.48 5.07 -3.03
N ALA A 101 -1.36 4.92 -2.04
CA ALA A 101 -1.11 4.03 -0.91
C ALA A 101 -2.34 3.21 -0.54
N LYS A 102 -2.10 2.05 0.07
CA LYS A 102 -3.15 1.21 0.65
C LYS A 102 -3.29 1.48 2.13
N LEU A 103 -4.52 1.76 2.55
CA LEU A 103 -4.97 1.65 3.93
C LEU A 103 -5.27 0.18 4.20
N SER A 104 -4.23 -0.60 4.51
CA SER A 104 -4.31 -2.06 4.67
C SER A 104 -3.24 -2.59 5.63
N GLY A 105 -3.46 -3.76 6.23
CA GLY A 105 -2.43 -4.43 7.06
C GLY A 105 -2.06 -3.71 8.37
N LEU A 106 -2.80 -2.66 8.77
CA LEU A 106 -2.49 -1.91 9.99
C LEU A 106 -2.67 -2.77 11.25
N ILE A 107 -3.76 -3.52 11.33
CA ILE A 107 -4.10 -4.28 12.54
C ILE A 107 -3.06 -5.36 12.89
N THR A 108 -2.30 -5.84 11.91
CA THR A 108 -1.23 -6.83 12.11
C THR A 108 0.11 -6.21 12.49
N GLU A 109 0.27 -4.90 12.35
CA GLU A 109 1.45 -4.17 12.83
C GLU A 109 1.21 -3.58 14.24
N ALA A 110 -0.02 -3.67 14.75
CA ALA A 110 -0.36 -3.39 16.14
C ALA A 110 0.07 -4.54 17.07
N ALA A 111 0.12 -4.27 18.38
CA ALA A 111 0.34 -5.35 19.35
C ALA A 111 -0.85 -6.33 19.31
N PRO A 112 -0.61 -7.66 19.41
CA PRO A 112 -1.68 -8.65 19.40
C PRO A 112 -2.78 -8.31 20.42
N ASP A 113 -4.04 -8.40 20.00
CA ASP A 113 -5.23 -8.11 20.81
C ASP A 113 -5.31 -6.68 21.38
N ARG A 114 -4.51 -5.74 20.87
CA ARG A 114 -4.48 -4.32 21.30
C ARG A 114 -4.52 -3.38 20.10
N TRP A 115 -5.65 -3.37 19.41
CA TRP A 115 -5.95 -2.36 18.40
C TRP A 115 -7.44 -1.99 18.42
N ASP A 116 -7.71 -0.74 18.05
CA ASP A 116 -9.01 -0.09 17.96
C ASP A 116 -8.87 1.18 17.09
N ALA A 117 -9.94 1.97 16.96
CA ALA A 117 -9.86 3.23 16.23
C ALA A 117 -8.84 4.20 16.87
N GLU A 118 -8.79 4.31 18.19
CA GLU A 118 -7.89 5.25 18.88
C GLU A 118 -6.42 4.99 18.57
N THR A 119 -5.99 3.73 18.68
CA THR A 119 -4.61 3.30 18.42
C THR A 119 -4.19 3.45 16.95
N LEU A 120 -5.13 3.31 16.01
CA LEU A 120 -4.86 3.42 14.57
C LEU A 120 -4.96 4.85 14.05
N ARG A 121 -5.74 5.71 14.72
CA ARG A 121 -6.03 7.09 14.29
C ARG A 121 -4.80 7.92 13.92
N PRO A 122 -3.69 7.91 14.67
CA PRO A 122 -2.52 8.72 14.31
C PRO A 122 -1.92 8.34 12.95
N TYR A 123 -1.91 7.05 12.63
CA TYR A 123 -1.34 6.53 11.39
C TYR A 123 -2.25 6.76 10.19
N VAL A 124 -3.57 6.58 10.38
CA VAL A 124 -4.56 6.91 9.36
C VAL A 124 -4.58 8.41 9.08
N GLY A 125 -4.47 9.25 10.11
CA GLY A 125 -4.36 10.70 9.98
C GLY A 125 -3.14 11.10 9.13
N VAL A 126 -1.95 10.57 9.43
CA VAL A 126 -0.76 10.83 8.60
C VAL A 126 -0.97 10.42 7.14
N ALA A 127 -1.59 9.27 6.90
CA ALA A 127 -1.85 8.81 5.53
C ALA A 127 -2.85 9.72 4.80
N LEU A 128 -3.93 10.14 5.47
CA LEU A 128 -4.92 11.06 4.91
C LEU A 128 -4.30 12.42 4.60
N ASP A 129 -3.54 13.00 5.53
CA ASP A 129 -2.87 14.28 5.33
C ASP A 129 -1.86 14.23 4.18
N ALA A 130 -1.13 13.11 4.05
CA ALA A 130 -0.07 12.97 3.05
C ALA A 130 -0.62 12.69 1.64
N PHE A 131 -1.59 11.78 1.52
CA PHE A 131 -2.09 11.30 0.23
C PHE A 131 -3.39 11.97 -0.21
N GLY A 132 -4.27 12.29 0.73
CA GLY A 132 -5.67 12.61 0.47
C GLY A 132 -6.51 11.38 0.10
N PRO A 133 -7.85 11.47 0.19
CA PRO A 133 -8.76 10.34 -0.06
C PRO A 133 -8.64 9.79 -1.50
N GLU A 134 -8.35 10.63 -2.48
CA GLU A 134 -8.21 10.25 -3.90
C GLU A 134 -6.92 9.44 -4.21
N ARG A 135 -6.01 9.30 -3.25
CA ARG A 135 -4.78 8.49 -3.41
C ARG A 135 -4.61 7.43 -2.34
N LEU A 136 -5.63 7.25 -1.48
CA LEU A 136 -5.73 6.12 -0.57
C LEU A 136 -6.74 5.11 -1.10
N MET A 137 -6.44 3.83 -0.93
CA MET A 137 -7.39 2.75 -1.19
C MET A 137 -7.42 1.77 -0.03
N TYR A 138 -8.62 1.38 0.42
CA TYR A 138 -8.78 0.34 1.42
C TYR A 138 -8.34 -1.01 0.87
N GLY A 139 -7.72 -1.82 1.74
CA GLY A 139 -7.49 -3.23 1.49
C GLY A 139 -7.54 -3.99 2.80
N SER A 140 -8.24 -5.12 2.83
CA SER A 140 -8.35 -5.91 4.06
C SER A 140 -7.04 -6.57 4.48
N ASP A 141 -6.18 -6.88 3.52
CA ASP A 141 -5.04 -7.79 3.71
C ASP A 141 -5.48 -9.20 4.15
N TRP A 142 -6.67 -9.64 3.72
CA TRP A 142 -7.11 -11.02 3.96
C TRP A 142 -6.21 -12.03 3.20
N PRO A 143 -5.87 -13.19 3.77
CA PRO A 143 -6.28 -13.68 5.10
C PRO A 143 -5.38 -13.23 6.25
N VAL A 144 -4.32 -12.45 5.99
CA VAL A 144 -3.33 -12.03 6.99
C VAL A 144 -3.96 -11.22 8.12
N CYS A 145 -4.97 -10.41 7.83
CA CYS A 145 -5.74 -9.67 8.84
C CYS A 145 -6.34 -10.57 9.95
N LEU A 146 -6.57 -11.86 9.66
CA LEU A 146 -7.10 -12.83 10.63
C LEU A 146 -6.11 -13.17 11.76
N LEU A 147 -4.84 -12.80 11.61
CA LEU A 147 -3.83 -12.96 12.65
C LEU A 147 -4.00 -11.98 13.81
N ALA A 148 -4.73 -10.88 13.61
CA ALA A 148 -4.92 -9.83 14.61
C ALA A 148 -6.40 -9.50 14.89
N GLY A 149 -7.34 -9.99 14.07
CA GLY A 149 -8.75 -9.69 14.24
C GLY A 149 -9.62 -10.36 13.18
N SER A 150 -10.69 -9.69 12.76
CA SER A 150 -11.61 -10.18 11.74
C SER A 150 -11.80 -9.17 10.62
N LEU A 151 -12.15 -9.65 9.42
CA LEU A 151 -12.48 -8.77 8.29
C LEU A 151 -13.61 -7.77 8.61
N PRO A 152 -14.74 -8.17 9.24
CA PRO A 152 -15.79 -7.23 9.60
C PRO A 152 -15.33 -6.17 10.60
N ALA A 153 -14.58 -6.56 11.64
CA ALA A 153 -14.07 -5.61 12.63
C ALA A 153 -13.12 -4.60 11.98
N TRP A 154 -12.16 -5.07 11.18
CA TRP A 154 -11.23 -4.18 10.49
C TRP A 154 -11.95 -3.21 9.54
N THR A 155 -12.91 -3.71 8.76
CA THR A 155 -13.69 -2.88 7.83
C THR A 155 -14.50 -1.81 8.56
N ALA A 156 -15.13 -2.17 9.68
CA ALA A 156 -15.90 -1.24 10.50
C ALA A 156 -15.00 -0.14 11.11
N THR A 157 -13.85 -0.51 11.67
CA THR A 157 -12.90 0.46 12.24
C THR A 157 -12.29 1.37 11.18
N ALA A 158 -11.97 0.84 9.99
CA ALA A 158 -11.51 1.68 8.89
C ALA A 158 -12.57 2.72 8.50
N LEU A 159 -13.84 2.33 8.42
CA LEU A 159 -14.94 3.26 8.12
C LEU A 159 -15.13 4.31 9.23
N GLU A 160 -15.09 3.91 10.50
CA GLU A 160 -15.13 4.79 11.67
C GLU A 160 -14.03 5.85 11.60
N LEU A 161 -12.77 5.44 11.37
CA LEU A 161 -11.62 6.33 11.26
C LEU A 161 -11.78 7.37 10.16
N LEU A 162 -12.31 6.98 8.99
CA LEU A 162 -12.56 7.92 7.90
C LEU A 162 -13.71 8.89 8.21
N ASN A 163 -14.76 8.43 8.90
CA ASN A 163 -15.85 9.30 9.35
C ASN A 163 -15.37 10.33 10.38
N ASP A 164 -14.60 9.90 11.37
CA ASP A 164 -14.07 10.78 12.41
C ASP A 164 -13.09 11.82 11.86
N ALA A 165 -12.38 11.47 10.78
CA ALA A 165 -11.53 12.40 10.04
C ALA A 165 -12.32 13.41 9.18
N GLY A 166 -13.66 13.33 9.17
CA GLY A 166 -14.54 14.28 8.51
C GLY A 166 -14.69 14.06 7.00
N LEU A 167 -14.29 12.90 6.47
CA LEU A 167 -14.46 12.61 5.04
C LEU A 167 -15.95 12.55 4.71
N SER A 168 -16.33 13.17 3.61
CA SER A 168 -17.66 13.05 3.00
C SER A 168 -17.93 11.62 2.50
N ALA A 169 -19.19 11.30 2.18
CA ALA A 169 -19.53 10.01 1.59
C ALA A 169 -18.74 9.73 0.29
N ALA A 170 -18.62 10.72 -0.58
CA ALA A 170 -17.87 10.59 -1.83
C ALA A 170 -16.37 10.31 -1.60
N GLU A 171 -15.74 10.95 -0.61
CA GLU A 171 -14.35 10.69 -0.27
C GLU A 171 -14.14 9.30 0.33
N ARG A 172 -15.09 8.82 1.15
CA ARG A 172 -15.06 7.44 1.65
C ARG A 172 -15.24 6.43 0.53
N ASP A 173 -16.13 6.70 -0.43
CA ASP A 173 -16.30 5.87 -1.63
C ASP A 173 -15.04 5.86 -2.51
N ALA A 174 -14.35 7.01 -2.60
CA ALA A 174 -13.04 7.08 -3.26
C ALA A 174 -12.03 6.13 -2.57
N VAL A 175 -11.95 6.14 -1.23
CA VAL A 175 -11.06 5.25 -0.49
C VAL A 175 -11.47 3.78 -0.61
N PHE A 176 -12.74 3.43 -0.50
CA PHE A 176 -13.18 2.03 -0.51
C PHE A 176 -13.25 1.40 -1.90
N GLN A 177 -13.41 2.19 -2.96
CA GLN A 177 -13.62 1.67 -4.31
C GLN A 177 -12.98 2.54 -5.40
N GLY A 178 -13.24 3.85 -5.41
CA GLY A 178 -12.91 4.74 -6.53
C GLY A 178 -11.41 4.78 -6.89
N THR A 179 -10.55 4.92 -5.88
CA THR A 179 -9.10 4.99 -6.07
C THR A 179 -8.57 3.67 -6.63
N ALA A 180 -9.01 2.52 -6.13
CA ALA A 180 -8.59 1.21 -6.63
C ALA A 180 -9.05 0.99 -8.07
N THR A 181 -10.30 1.32 -8.39
CA THR A 181 -10.86 1.23 -9.76
C THR A 181 -10.01 2.03 -10.74
N ARG A 182 -9.68 3.29 -10.42
CA ARG A 182 -8.88 4.17 -11.27
C ARG A 182 -7.43 3.69 -11.41
N VAL A 183 -6.79 3.31 -10.30
CA VAL A 183 -5.36 2.90 -10.29
C VAL A 183 -5.14 1.57 -11.00
N TYR A 184 -6.06 0.61 -10.85
CA TYR A 184 -5.94 -0.72 -11.45
C TYR A 184 -6.69 -0.89 -12.78
N GLY A 185 -7.42 0.14 -13.23
CA GLY A 185 -8.16 0.11 -14.49
C GLY A 185 -9.28 -0.95 -14.47
N LEU A 186 -9.98 -1.07 -13.34
CA LEU A 186 -11.10 -2.01 -13.20
C LEU A 186 -12.32 -1.44 -13.94
N SER A 187 -12.95 -2.26 -14.78
CA SER A 187 -14.26 -1.91 -15.35
C SER A 187 -15.34 -2.20 -14.32
N GLY A 188 -16.27 -1.26 -14.13
CA GLY A 188 -17.50 -1.50 -13.37
C GLY A 188 -18.45 -2.45 -14.08
#